data_AF-A0A3P7L4Y0-F1
#
_entry.id   AF-A0A3P7L4Y0-F1
#
_cell.length_a   1.000
_cell.length_b   1.000
_cell.length_c   1.000
_cell.angle_alpha   90.00
_cell.angle_beta   90.00
_cell.angle_gamma   90.00
#
_symmetry.space_group_name_H-M   'P 1'
#
loop_
_entity.id
_entity.type
_entity.pdbx_description
1 polymer ?
#
loop_
_entity_poly.entity_id
_entity_poly.type
_entity_poly.pdbx_seq_one_letter_code
_entity_poly.pdbx_strand_id
1 'polypeptide(L)'
;MRQYTITGGLRYITTEIEGGRQVLSLAVDCIADYIIWHEVMHAIGFEHEHQRPDRDNFIRVEYSNVQIGQLVNFEKLAAYEVDYNDVYDYKSIMHYDSFAFGRRDSKTNVRLATMFPLKV
;
A
#
# COMPACT_ATOMS: atom_id res chain seq x y z
N MET A 1 16.55 -19.14 -15.29
CA MET A 1 16.04 -17.95 -14.58
C MET A 1 14.73 -18.36 -13.93
N ARG A 2 14.67 -18.38 -12.59
CA ARG A 2 13.41 -18.59 -11.87
C ARG A 2 12.87 -17.20 -11.57
N GLN A 3 11.82 -16.79 -12.28
CA GLN A 3 11.05 -15.61 -11.92
C GLN A 3 10.18 -15.99 -10.73
N TYR A 4 10.38 -15.35 -9.58
CA TYR A 4 9.41 -15.38 -8.50
C TYR A 4 8.45 -14.23 -8.74
N THR A 5 7.25 -14.58 -9.20
CA THR A 5 6.13 -13.64 -9.31
C THR A 5 5.61 -13.36 -7.90
N ILE A 6 5.83 -12.17 -7.36
CA ILE A 6 5.07 -11.68 -6.21
C ILE A 6 3.76 -11.09 -6.76
N THR A 7 2.66 -11.84 -6.62
CA THR A 7 1.30 -11.36 -6.91
C THR A 7 0.79 -10.51 -5.74
N GLY A 8 0.66 -9.20 -5.90
CA GLY A 8 0.06 -8.38 -4.83
C GLY A 8 0.14 -6.85 -4.88
N GLY A 9 0.72 -6.20 -5.89
CA GLY A 9 0.58 -4.75 -6.08
C GLY A 9 -0.60 -4.41 -6.99
N LEU A 10 -1.20 -3.23 -6.83
CA LEU A 10 -2.14 -2.66 -7.81
C LEU A 10 -1.56 -2.87 -9.22
N ARG A 11 -2.34 -3.53 -10.08
CA ARG A 11 -1.97 -4.06 -11.40
C ARG A 11 -0.79 -3.31 -12.06
N TYR A 12 0.36 -3.97 -12.07
CA TYR A 12 1.58 -3.65 -12.84
C TYR A 12 2.33 -2.35 -12.48
N ILE A 13 2.64 -2.18 -11.19
CA ILE A 13 3.61 -1.16 -10.78
C ILE A 13 4.61 -1.74 -9.78
N THR A 14 5.90 -1.66 -10.13
CA THR A 14 7.01 -2.14 -9.27
C THR A 14 8.19 -1.18 -9.34
N THR A 15 8.89 -1.07 -8.21
CA THR A 15 10.22 -0.48 -8.11
C THR A 15 11.22 -1.62 -7.88
N GLU A 16 12.13 -1.82 -8.83
CA GLU A 16 13.11 -2.92 -8.79
C GLU A 16 14.53 -2.42 -9.07
N ILE A 17 15.54 -3.09 -8.51
CA ILE A 17 16.94 -2.81 -8.82
C ILE A 17 17.43 -3.80 -9.88
N GLU A 18 17.68 -3.32 -11.09
CA GLU A 18 18.24 -4.10 -12.20
C GLU A 18 19.62 -3.59 -12.59
N GLY A 19 20.67 -4.38 -12.30
CA GLY A 19 22.04 -4.01 -12.67
C GLY A 19 22.53 -2.69 -12.08
N GLY A 20 22.03 -2.32 -10.90
CA GLY A 20 22.34 -1.05 -10.22
C GLY A 20 21.47 0.14 -10.64
N ARG A 21 20.46 -0.07 -11.49
CA ARG A 21 19.46 0.94 -11.85
C ARG A 21 18.17 0.68 -11.09
N GLN A 22 17.54 1.74 -10.61
CA GLN A 22 16.20 1.69 -10.07
C GLN A 22 15.20 1.86 -11.21
N VAL A 23 14.48 0.79 -11.52
CA VAL A 23 13.51 0.74 -12.62
C VAL A 23 12.12 0.96 -12.06
N LEU A 24 11.40 1.90 -12.67
CA LEU A 24 10.00 2.16 -12.39
C LEU A 24 9.14 1.65 -13.54
N SER A 25 8.30 0.66 -13.27
CA SER A 25 7.40 0.09 -14.28
C SER A 25 6.01 0.69 -14.12
N LEU A 26 5.56 1.50 -15.08
CA LEU A 26 4.21 2.10 -15.06
C LEU A 26 3.38 1.54 -16.22
N ALA A 27 2.26 0.88 -15.93
CA ALA A 27 1.30 0.49 -16.95
C ALA A 27 0.57 1.72 -17.53
N VAL A 28 0.09 1.61 -18.77
CA VAL A 28 -0.53 2.73 -19.52
C VAL A 28 -1.79 3.25 -18.82
N ASP A 29 -2.53 2.39 -18.13
CA ASP A 29 -3.71 2.71 -17.32
C ASP A 29 -3.37 3.29 -15.93
N CYS A 30 -2.08 3.37 -15.59
CA CYS A 30 -1.56 3.88 -14.32
C CYS A 30 -0.79 5.21 -14.44
N ILE A 31 -0.85 5.88 -15.59
CA ILE A 31 -0.19 7.17 -15.82
C ILE A 31 -1.08 8.31 -15.32
N ALA A 32 -1.22 8.42 -14.00
CA ALA A 32 -1.78 9.59 -13.33
C ALA A 32 -0.71 10.23 -12.44
N ASP A 33 -0.72 11.56 -12.33
CA ASP A 33 0.32 12.31 -11.60
C ASP A 33 0.55 11.77 -10.18
N TYR A 34 -0.53 11.46 -9.46
CA TYR A 34 -0.41 10.91 -8.10
C TYR A 34 0.24 9.53 -8.05
N ILE A 35 0.03 8.69 -9.07
CA ILE A 35 0.64 7.36 -9.14
C ILE A 35 2.14 7.51 -9.39
N ILE A 36 2.53 8.38 -10.34
CA ILE A 36 3.94 8.62 -10.63
C ILE A 36 4.67 9.07 -9.36
N TRP A 37 4.10 10.01 -8.61
CA TRP A 37 4.71 10.48 -7.37
C TRP A 37 4.75 9.43 -6.26
N HIS A 38 3.72 8.59 -6.11
CA HIS A 38 3.72 7.47 -5.16
C HIS A 38 4.91 6.54 -5.39
N GLU A 39 5.15 6.22 -6.65
CA GLU A 39 6.17 5.26 -7.04
C GLU A 39 7.58 5.86 -7.02
N VAL A 40 7.71 7.15 -7.32
CA VAL A 40 8.95 7.90 -7.09
C VAL A 40 9.28 7.96 -5.59
N MET A 41 8.28 8.08 -4.70
CA MET A 41 8.52 8.05 -3.26
C MET A 41 9.01 6.68 -2.79
N HIS A 42 8.43 5.58 -3.30
CA HIS A 42 9.00 4.24 -3.10
C HIS A 42 10.44 4.16 -3.59
N ALA A 43 10.75 4.77 -4.74
CA ALA A 43 12.09 4.79 -5.27
C ALA A 43 13.08 5.54 -4.36
N ILE A 44 12.63 6.63 -3.72
CA ILE A 44 13.43 7.38 -2.74
C ILE A 44 13.65 6.58 -1.44
N GLY A 45 12.76 5.63 -1.13
CA GLY A 45 12.84 4.76 0.05
C GLY A 45 11.73 4.98 1.07
N PHE A 46 10.61 5.61 0.67
CA PHE A 46 9.42 5.68 1.50
C PHE A 46 8.60 4.40 1.41
N GLU A 47 8.04 4.01 2.53
CA GLU A 47 7.12 2.87 2.65
C GLU A 47 5.67 3.35 2.80
N HIS A 48 4.70 2.43 2.76
CA HIS A 48 3.31 2.83 2.93
C HIS A 48 3.03 3.33 4.35
N GLU A 49 2.30 4.45 4.45
CA GLU A 49 1.97 5.10 5.73
C GLU A 49 1.21 4.14 6.68
N HIS A 50 0.33 3.30 6.13
CA HIS A 50 -0.44 2.32 6.90
C HIS A 50 0.40 1.11 7.35
N GLN A 51 1.67 1.02 6.99
CA GLN A 51 2.58 -0.03 7.47
C GLN A 51 3.42 0.43 8.66
N ARG A 52 3.30 1.69 9.09
CA ARG A 52 4.00 2.20 10.27
C ARG A 52 3.76 1.31 11.51
N PRO A 53 4.77 1.14 12.38
CA PRO A 53 4.62 0.37 13.62
C PRO A 53 3.51 0.88 14.55
N ASP A 54 3.31 2.20 14.56
CA ASP A 54 2.38 2.95 15.42
C ASP A 54 0.98 3.17 14.81
N ARG A 55 0.73 2.69 13.59
CA ARG A 55 -0.53 2.94 12.85
C ARG A 55 -1.80 2.65 13.64
N ASP A 56 -1.76 1.67 14.57
CA ASP A 56 -2.94 1.20 15.28
C ASP A 56 -3.44 2.25 16.30
N ASN A 57 -2.68 3.34 16.50
CA ASN A 57 -3.10 4.54 17.22
C ASN A 57 -3.91 5.54 16.35
N PHE A 58 -3.99 5.30 15.04
CA PHE A 58 -4.53 6.23 14.03
C PHE A 58 -5.57 5.57 13.14
N ILE A 59 -5.38 4.30 12.76
CA ILE A 59 -6.31 3.54 11.94
C ILE A 59 -6.64 2.18 12.56
N ARG A 60 -7.77 1.63 12.16
CA ARG A 60 -8.14 0.23 12.40
C ARG A 60 -8.29 -0.50 11.08
N VAL A 61 -7.55 -1.59 10.92
CA VAL A 61 -7.70 -2.49 9.77
C VAL A 61 -8.78 -3.54 10.07
N GLU A 62 -9.81 -3.60 9.24
CA GLU A 62 -10.85 -4.61 9.29
C GLU A 62 -10.46 -5.80 8.42
N TYR A 63 -9.66 -6.71 9.00
CA TYR A 63 -9.14 -7.87 8.28
C TYR A 63 -10.24 -8.79 7.72
N SER A 64 -11.43 -8.81 8.33
CA SER A 64 -12.58 -9.57 7.79
C SER A 64 -13.13 -9.01 6.48
N ASN A 65 -12.76 -7.78 6.10
CA ASN A 65 -13.12 -7.15 4.84
C ASN A 65 -12.03 -7.31 3.76
N VAL A 66 -10.84 -7.81 4.11
CA VAL A 66 -9.73 -7.98 3.16
C VAL A 66 -9.98 -9.20 2.26
N GLN A 67 -9.61 -9.09 0.99
CA GLN A 67 -9.64 -10.21 0.04
C GLN A 67 -8.73 -11.35 0.50
N ILE A 68 -9.15 -12.60 0.25
CA ILE A 68 -8.34 -13.79 0.57
C ILE A 68 -6.98 -13.68 -0.13
N GLY A 69 -5.91 -13.90 0.63
CA GLY A 69 -4.52 -13.82 0.14
C GLY A 69 -3.92 -12.41 0.10
N GLN A 70 -4.65 -11.38 0.50
CA GLN A 70 -4.16 -9.98 0.50
C GLN A 70 -3.83 -9.44 1.90
N LEU A 71 -3.85 -10.28 2.93
CA LEU A 71 -3.54 -9.87 4.32
C LEU A 71 -2.10 -9.36 4.47
N VAL A 72 -1.17 -9.90 3.68
CA VAL A 72 0.25 -9.50 3.68
C VAL A 72 0.45 -8.02 3.39
N ASN A 73 -0.42 -7.40 2.57
CA ASN A 73 -0.34 -5.97 2.23
C ASN A 73 -0.68 -5.04 3.40
N PHE A 74 -1.14 -5.59 4.52
CA PHE A 74 -1.47 -4.87 5.76
C PHE A 74 -0.53 -5.24 6.91
N GLU A 75 0.56 -5.95 6.64
CA GLU A 75 1.58 -6.22 7.66
C GLU A 75 2.30 -4.92 8.03
N LYS A 76 2.60 -4.76 9.33
CA LYS A 76 3.40 -3.63 9.81
C LYS A 76 4.86 -3.92 9.56
N LEU A 77 5.59 -2.87 9.23
CA LEU A 77 7.04 -2.88 9.30
C LEU A 77 7.49 -2.86 10.76
N ALA A 78 8.65 -3.43 11.02
CA ALA A 78 9.32 -3.31 12.30
C ALA A 78 9.87 -1.89 12.49
N ALA A 79 10.06 -1.48 13.75
CA ALA A 79 10.50 -0.13 14.08
C ALA A 79 11.89 0.27 13.54
N TYR A 80 12.71 -0.71 13.14
CA TYR A 80 14.03 -0.46 12.54
C TYR A 80 13.99 -0.41 11.00
N GLU A 81 12.86 -0.72 10.38
CA GLU A 81 12.69 -0.80 8.91
C GLU A 81 12.18 0.52 8.31
N VAL A 82 11.62 1.40 9.14
CA VAL A 82 10.97 2.63 8.69
C VAL A 82 11.23 3.77 9.67
N ASP A 83 11.44 4.98 9.15
CA ASP A 83 11.41 6.20 9.95
C ASP A 83 9.97 6.73 10.01
N TYR A 84 9.46 6.89 11.22
CA TYR A 84 8.08 7.30 11.50
C TYR A 84 8.02 8.33 12.65
N ASN A 85 9.07 9.13 12.80
CA ASN A 85 9.15 10.16 13.85
C ASN A 85 8.27 11.40 13.57
N ASP A 86 7.63 11.46 12.42
CA ASP A 86 6.70 12.50 12.01
C ASP A 86 5.24 12.19 12.43
N VAL A 87 4.36 13.14 12.15
CA VAL A 87 2.92 13.00 12.42
C VAL A 87 2.30 12.09 11.36
N TYR A 88 1.55 11.09 11.79
CA TYR A 88 0.77 10.22 10.91
C TYR A 88 -0.12 11.02 9.95
N ASP A 89 0.09 10.87 8.65
CA ASP A 89 -0.63 11.63 7.63
C ASP A 89 -1.63 10.76 6.85
N TYR A 90 -2.92 10.89 7.20
CA TYR A 90 -4.01 10.21 6.50
C TYR A 90 -4.14 10.58 5.02
N LYS A 91 -3.55 11.71 4.60
CA LYS A 91 -3.55 12.19 3.20
C LYS A 91 -2.19 11.98 2.53
N SER A 92 -1.27 11.27 3.18
CA SER A 92 0.01 10.91 2.60
C SER A 92 -0.22 10.24 1.26
N ILE A 93 0.58 10.63 0.26
CA ILE A 93 0.55 9.96 -1.04
C ILE A 93 0.89 8.48 -0.91
N MET A 94 1.58 8.09 0.16
CA MET A 94 1.95 6.71 0.50
C MET A 94 0.89 5.98 1.33
N HIS A 95 -0.22 6.62 1.71
CA HIS A 95 -1.29 5.95 2.44
C HIS A 95 -2.22 5.22 1.47
N TYR A 96 -2.49 3.95 1.71
CA TYR A 96 -3.51 3.22 0.96
C TYR A 96 -4.90 3.85 1.10
N ASP A 97 -5.69 3.77 0.04
CA ASP A 97 -7.10 4.14 0.10
C ASP A 97 -7.87 3.25 1.11
N SER A 98 -8.94 3.79 1.70
CA SER A 98 -9.75 3.10 2.72
C SER A 98 -10.39 1.80 2.21
N PHE A 99 -10.48 1.60 0.89
CA PHE A 99 -11.02 0.39 0.26
C PHE A 99 -9.94 -0.52 -0.35
N ALA A 100 -8.65 -0.23 -0.13
CA ALA A 100 -7.56 -1.05 -0.66
C ALA A 100 -7.77 -2.53 -0.31
N PHE A 101 -7.66 -3.40 -1.33
CA PHE A 101 -7.86 -4.86 -1.21
C PHE A 101 -9.17 -5.32 -0.54
N GLY A 102 -10.19 -4.46 -0.48
CA GLY A 102 -11.50 -4.82 0.06
C GLY A 102 -12.20 -5.86 -0.80
N ARG A 103 -12.77 -6.89 -0.17
CA ARG A 103 -13.66 -7.83 -0.85
C ARG A 103 -14.97 -7.14 -1.22
N ARG A 104 -15.66 -7.67 -2.22
CA ARG A 104 -16.98 -7.18 -2.59
C ARG A 104 -18.04 -7.85 -1.73
N ASP A 105 -18.98 -7.07 -1.24
CA ASP A 105 -20.17 -7.58 -0.57
C ASP A 105 -20.99 -8.43 -1.55
N SER A 106 -21.40 -9.63 -1.12
CA SER A 106 -22.04 -10.60 -2.00
C SER A 106 -23.47 -10.22 -2.40
N LYS A 107 -24.10 -9.27 -1.71
CA LYS A 107 -25.48 -8.85 -1.98
C LYS A 107 -25.54 -7.56 -2.78
N THR A 108 -24.70 -6.59 -2.41
CA THR A 108 -24.71 -5.22 -2.96
C THR A 108 -23.62 -5.01 -4.02
N ASN A 109 -22.65 -5.93 -4.12
CA ASN A 109 -21.48 -5.83 -4.99
C ASN A 109 -20.58 -4.60 -4.70
N VAL A 110 -20.83 -3.89 -3.60
CA VAL A 110 -20.01 -2.76 -3.15
C VAL A 110 -18.70 -3.27 -2.57
N ARG A 111 -17.59 -2.57 -2.84
CA ARG A 111 -16.29 -2.89 -2.23
C ARG A 111 -16.33 -2.45 -0.76
N LEU A 112 -15.98 -3.35 0.15
CA LEU A 112 -15.94 -3.06 1.58
C LEU A 112 -14.69 -2.27 1.93
N ALA A 113 -14.83 -1.29 2.83
CA ALA A 113 -13.69 -0.57 3.39
C ALA A 113 -12.86 -1.51 4.29
N THR A 114 -11.55 -1.43 4.19
CA THR A 114 -10.58 -2.22 4.95
C THR A 114 -9.88 -1.41 6.02
N MET A 115 -9.87 -0.08 5.92
CA MET A 115 -9.26 0.80 6.91
C MET A 115 -10.21 1.90 7.37
N PHE A 116 -10.22 2.15 8.67
CA PHE A 116 -11.08 3.15 9.31
C PHE A 116 -10.23 4.06 10.20
N PRO A 117 -10.32 5.40 10.09
CA PRO A 117 -9.60 6.31 10.97
C PRO A 117 -10.16 6.24 12.40
N LEU A 118 -9.27 6.34 13.38
CA LEU A 118 -9.58 6.37 14.82
C LEU A 118 -9.59 7.80 15.38
N LYS A 119 -8.91 8.73 14.70
CA LYS A 119 -8.87 10.15 15.04
C LYS A 119 -9.27 10.94 13.80
N VAL A 120 -10.16 11.92 13.97
CA VAL A 120 -10.70 12.78 12.90
C VAL A 120 -10.36 14.22 13.21
#